data_AF-A0AAX0ATU7-F1
#
_entry.id   AF-A0AAX0ATU7-F1
#
_cell.length_a   1.000
_cell.length_b   1.000
_cell.length_c   1.000
_cell.angle_alpha   90.00
_cell.angle_beta   90.00
_cell.angle_gamma   90.00
#
_symmetry.space_group_name_H-M   'P 1'
#
loop_
_entity.id
_entity.type
_entity.pdbx_description
1 polymer ?
#
loop_
_entity_poly.entity_id
_entity_poly.type
_entity_poly.pdbx_seq_one_letter_code
_entity_poly.pdbx_strand_id
1 'polypeptide(L)'
;MKELKLTKVIASILVAASVLALNPIGANAEWRQDAKGWWYTEGNSWAEGFRVIDGYLYFFDSQGYMDHGKPNDFGDKVGLNDDGQFTNVTVNGAWAFCKVSGEIVAYLGSDSNVVIPDKIDNVAVTGIGNKAFYKHNNIKTIIIPNSVKNIEDSAFYGCANLASLNIPTSVQSIGEKALIGCSSLANISVDDNNISYKSVDGVLYSKNGTNILCYPAAKVDKNYTIPSGVIIIGNSAFSKCTNLTSIEIPDSVKTIDYRAFEGCTGLTEIKIPDSVTSIVNSAFIGCSNLTSANIPSGLTSIEPSIFAGCTNLTSMTIPNSVTQIGMSAFGGCKNTNFYVKSEAMKQLLRRSGVNQNKIVVSV
;
A
#
# COMPACT_ATOMS: atom_id res chain seq x y z
N MET A 1 -2.99 -15.06 -29.59
CA MET A 1 -1.87 -15.95 -29.96
C MET A 1 -2.40 -17.33 -30.24
N LYS A 2 -2.04 -17.91 -31.40
CA LYS A 2 -2.38 -19.27 -31.81
C LYS A 2 -1.53 -20.24 -31.02
N GLU A 3 -2.16 -21.28 -30.47
CA GLU A 3 -1.61 -22.51 -29.90
C GLU A 3 -0.08 -22.58 -29.71
N LEU A 4 0.39 -22.45 -28.47
CA LEU A 4 1.69 -22.98 -28.07
C LEU A 4 1.60 -24.52 -28.06
N LYS A 5 2.05 -25.15 -29.14
CA LYS A 5 2.35 -26.58 -29.15
C LYS A 5 3.59 -26.84 -28.31
N LEU A 6 3.35 -27.33 -27.10
CA LEU A 6 4.35 -27.88 -26.20
C LEU A 6 5.05 -29.09 -26.86
N THR A 7 6.23 -28.88 -27.42
CA THR A 7 7.09 -29.99 -27.86
C THR A 7 8.08 -30.26 -26.74
N LYS A 8 7.83 -31.35 -26.00
CA LYS A 8 8.78 -31.94 -25.06
C LYS A 8 10.10 -32.25 -25.78
N VAL A 9 11.20 -31.64 -25.35
CA VAL A 9 12.55 -32.14 -25.62
C VAL A 9 13.20 -32.46 -24.28
N ILE A 10 13.27 -33.77 -23.98
CA ILE A 10 14.15 -34.32 -22.96
C ILE A 10 15.48 -34.60 -23.65
N ALA A 11 16.57 -33.97 -23.20
CA ALA A 11 17.91 -34.57 -23.09
C ALA A 11 18.94 -33.56 -22.56
N SER A 12 19.30 -33.76 -21.28
CA SER A 12 20.67 -33.87 -20.77
C SER A 12 21.76 -32.93 -21.29
N ILE A 13 22.34 -32.10 -20.41
CA ILE A 13 23.77 -32.15 -20.02
C ILE A 13 23.98 -31.35 -18.72
N LEU A 14 24.69 -32.00 -17.82
CA LEU A 14 25.14 -31.64 -16.47
C LEU A 14 26.19 -30.50 -16.51
N VAL A 15 26.12 -29.51 -15.60
CA VAL A 15 27.24 -28.97 -14.77
C VAL A 15 26.75 -27.83 -13.85
N ALA A 16 27.18 -27.91 -12.58
CA ALA A 16 27.19 -26.92 -11.50
C ALA A 16 25.89 -26.70 -10.68
N ALA A 17 25.81 -27.50 -9.62
CA ALA A 17 24.97 -27.39 -8.44
C ALA A 17 24.98 -26.01 -7.76
N SER A 18 23.78 -25.49 -7.44
CA SER A 18 23.35 -25.18 -6.05
C SER A 18 22.09 -24.29 -6.03
N VAL A 19 20.95 -24.78 -6.52
CA VAL A 19 19.62 -24.33 -6.10
C VAL A 19 18.73 -25.55 -6.29
N LEU A 20 18.09 -26.04 -5.23
CA LEU A 20 16.88 -26.89 -5.20
C LEU A 20 16.80 -27.47 -3.78
N ALA A 21 16.33 -26.64 -2.83
CA ALA A 21 15.58 -27.17 -1.72
C ALA A 21 14.16 -27.43 -2.24
N LEU A 22 13.96 -28.53 -2.99
CA LEU A 22 12.62 -29.02 -3.26
C LEU A 22 12.18 -29.87 -2.08
N ASN A 23 11.16 -29.39 -1.37
CA ASN A 23 10.32 -30.20 -0.52
C ASN A 23 9.84 -31.44 -1.30
N PRO A 24 10.06 -32.67 -0.80
CA PRO A 24 9.55 -33.86 -1.45
C PRO A 24 8.07 -34.07 -1.11
N ILE A 25 7.29 -34.31 -2.18
CA ILE A 25 5.96 -34.95 -2.22
C ILE A 25 4.79 -34.08 -1.76
N GLY A 26 4.25 -33.33 -2.73
CA GLY A 26 2.95 -32.66 -2.67
C GLY A 26 2.74 -31.61 -3.78
N ALA A 27 2.19 -32.06 -4.92
CA ALA A 27 1.42 -31.30 -5.93
C ALA A 27 2.16 -30.53 -7.07
N ASN A 28 1.65 -30.77 -8.29
CA ASN A 28 2.14 -30.31 -9.58
C ASN A 28 1.97 -28.79 -9.70
N ALA A 29 3.06 -28.07 -9.91
CA ALA A 29 2.98 -26.68 -10.30
C ALA A 29 2.57 -26.61 -11.79
N GLU A 30 1.41 -26.03 -12.08
CA GLU A 30 0.80 -26.06 -13.40
C GLU A 30 0.21 -24.70 -13.77
N TRP A 31 0.39 -24.32 -15.05
CA TRP A 31 -0.32 -23.22 -15.69
C TRP A 31 -1.79 -23.58 -15.88
N ARG A 32 -2.66 -22.61 -15.62
CA ARG A 32 -4.11 -22.72 -15.80
C ARG A 32 -4.65 -21.44 -16.42
N GLN A 33 -5.81 -21.53 -17.06
CA GLN A 33 -6.45 -20.40 -17.71
C GLN A 33 -7.97 -20.48 -17.54
N ASP A 34 -8.59 -19.33 -17.31
CA ASP A 34 -10.04 -19.16 -17.35
C ASP A 34 -10.42 -17.86 -18.07
N ALA A 35 -11.68 -17.44 -17.95
CA ALA A 35 -12.19 -16.23 -18.59
C ALA A 35 -11.57 -14.92 -18.08
N LYS A 36 -10.96 -14.92 -16.89
CA LYS A 36 -10.29 -13.75 -16.30
C LYS A 36 -8.82 -13.67 -16.71
N GLY A 37 -8.17 -14.79 -16.98
CA GLY A 37 -6.80 -14.80 -17.48
C GLY A 37 -6.03 -16.07 -17.14
N TRP A 38 -4.72 -15.99 -17.30
CA TRP A 38 -3.78 -17.03 -16.91
C TRP A 38 -3.46 -16.95 -15.42
N TRP A 39 -3.25 -18.09 -14.79
CA TRP A 39 -2.82 -18.21 -13.40
C TRP A 39 -1.94 -19.44 -13.22
N TYR A 40 -1.23 -19.52 -12.09
CA TYR A 40 -0.30 -20.60 -11.80
C TYR A 40 -0.59 -21.22 -10.44
N THR A 41 -0.39 -22.53 -10.32
CA THR A 41 -0.55 -23.27 -9.06
C THR A 41 0.80 -23.64 -8.47
N GLU A 42 0.92 -23.51 -7.16
CA GLU A 42 2.04 -24.02 -6.36
C GLU A 42 1.44 -24.96 -5.31
N GLY A 43 1.42 -26.24 -5.66
CA GLY A 43 0.74 -27.25 -4.87
C GLY A 43 -0.79 -27.10 -4.89
N ASN A 44 -1.40 -26.93 -3.72
CA ASN A 44 -2.86 -26.72 -3.57
C ASN A 44 -3.26 -25.24 -3.52
N SER A 45 -2.35 -24.33 -3.78
CA SER A 45 -2.59 -22.88 -3.72
C SER A 45 -2.22 -22.22 -5.05
N TRP A 46 -2.82 -21.07 -5.33
CA TRP A 46 -2.37 -20.22 -6.43
C TRP A 46 -1.02 -19.58 -6.10
N ALA A 47 -0.25 -19.24 -7.13
CA ALA A 47 0.90 -18.35 -6.98
C ALA A 47 0.43 -16.93 -6.69
N GLU A 48 1.19 -16.20 -5.87
CA GLU A 48 1.02 -14.75 -5.66
C GLU A 48 2.40 -14.09 -5.64
N GLY A 49 2.53 -12.94 -6.30
CA GLY A 49 3.76 -12.17 -6.41
C GLY A 49 4.66 -12.65 -7.55
N PHE A 50 5.94 -12.30 -7.47
CA PHE A 50 6.91 -12.65 -8.51
C PHE A 50 7.28 -14.14 -8.48
N ARG A 51 7.37 -14.78 -9.65
CA ARG A 51 7.84 -16.16 -9.83
C ARG A 51 8.73 -16.29 -11.05
N VAL A 52 9.70 -17.19 -10.95
CA VAL A 52 10.49 -17.64 -12.10
C VAL A 52 9.93 -18.98 -12.55
N ILE A 53 9.39 -19.03 -13.76
CA ILE A 53 8.79 -20.23 -14.35
C ILE A 53 9.45 -20.43 -15.71
N ASP A 54 10.01 -21.61 -15.94
CA ASP A 54 10.70 -21.97 -17.19
C ASP A 54 11.76 -20.94 -17.65
N GLY A 55 12.43 -20.31 -16.69
CA GLY A 55 13.49 -19.32 -16.93
C GLY A 55 13.01 -17.88 -17.15
N TYR A 56 11.69 -17.63 -17.14
CA TYR A 56 11.12 -16.30 -17.27
C TYR A 56 10.52 -15.81 -15.95
N LEU A 57 10.62 -14.50 -15.70
CA LEU A 57 9.96 -13.87 -14.57
C LEU A 57 8.52 -13.52 -14.93
N TYR A 58 7.60 -13.76 -14.00
CA TYR A 58 6.18 -13.44 -14.06
C TYR A 58 5.74 -12.79 -12.76
N PHE A 59 4.65 -12.01 -12.78
CA PHE A 59 3.99 -11.49 -11.59
C PHE A 59 2.54 -11.96 -11.54
N PHE A 60 2.11 -12.47 -10.38
CA PHE A 60 0.74 -12.87 -10.11
C PHE A 60 0.10 -11.95 -9.07
N ASP A 61 -1.09 -11.45 -9.34
CA ASP A 61 -1.81 -10.55 -8.44
C ASP A 61 -2.34 -11.27 -7.18
N SER A 62 -3.00 -10.51 -6.30
CA SER A 62 -3.59 -11.07 -5.08
C SER A 62 -4.74 -12.06 -5.29
N GLN A 63 -5.24 -12.18 -6.53
CA GLN A 63 -6.25 -13.15 -6.95
C GLN A 63 -5.62 -14.33 -7.71
N GLY A 64 -4.29 -14.37 -7.80
CA GLY A 64 -3.52 -15.42 -8.46
C GLY A 64 -3.42 -15.28 -9.97
N TYR A 65 -3.95 -14.22 -10.57
CA TYR A 65 -3.90 -14.02 -12.02
C TYR A 65 -2.60 -13.34 -12.43
N MET A 66 -2.02 -13.85 -13.51
CA MET A 66 -0.82 -13.31 -14.12
C MET A 66 -1.11 -11.92 -14.68
N ASP A 67 -0.27 -10.96 -14.33
CA ASP A 67 -0.27 -9.65 -14.98
C ASP A 67 0.30 -9.79 -16.40
N HIS A 68 -0.50 -9.40 -17.40
CA HIS A 68 -0.14 -9.46 -18.81
C HIS A 68 -0.36 -8.12 -19.52
N GLY A 69 -0.22 -7.00 -18.80
CA GLY A 69 0.10 -5.71 -19.41
C GLY A 69 -1.06 -4.83 -19.82
N LYS A 70 -2.07 -4.61 -18.96
CA LYS A 70 -3.05 -3.52 -19.16
C LYS A 70 -3.57 -2.91 -17.84
N PRO A 71 -3.44 -1.59 -17.60
CA PRO A 71 -2.37 -0.66 -17.96
C PRO A 71 -1.31 -0.61 -16.84
N ASN A 72 -0.22 -1.35 -17.07
CA ASN A 72 1.18 -1.25 -16.63
C ASN A 72 1.47 -0.72 -15.21
N ASP A 73 1.27 -1.56 -14.19
CA ASP A 73 1.90 -1.33 -12.88
C ASP A 73 3.44 -1.29 -12.98
N PHE A 74 4.05 -2.02 -13.92
CA PHE A 74 5.51 -2.22 -13.98
C PHE A 74 6.27 -1.38 -15.04
N GLY A 75 5.55 -0.61 -15.85
CA GLY A 75 6.12 0.28 -16.89
C GLY A 75 6.79 -0.42 -18.09
N ASP A 76 7.07 0.33 -19.16
CA ASP A 76 7.62 -0.22 -20.41
C ASP A 76 9.10 -0.63 -20.29
N LYS A 77 9.81 -0.11 -19.28
CA LYS A 77 11.26 -0.28 -19.12
C LYS A 77 11.67 -1.74 -18.89
N VAL A 78 10.83 -2.52 -18.20
CA VAL A 78 11.11 -3.92 -17.85
C VAL A 78 10.73 -4.92 -18.96
N GLY A 79 10.11 -4.44 -20.04
CA GLY A 79 9.83 -5.21 -21.25
C GLY A 79 8.80 -6.32 -21.06
N LEU A 80 7.62 -6.02 -20.51
CA LEU A 80 6.54 -7.00 -20.39
C LEU A 80 5.98 -7.33 -21.78
N ASN A 81 6.02 -8.62 -22.18
CA ASN A 81 5.46 -9.06 -23.47
C ASN A 81 4.02 -9.57 -23.33
N ASP A 82 3.38 -9.91 -24.46
CA ASP A 82 2.00 -10.41 -24.51
C ASP A 82 1.79 -11.73 -23.74
N ASP A 83 2.86 -12.46 -23.45
CA ASP A 83 2.85 -13.69 -22.64
C ASP A 83 3.04 -13.42 -21.13
N GLY A 84 3.13 -12.15 -20.71
CA GLY A 84 3.35 -11.75 -19.32
C GLY A 84 4.79 -11.92 -18.83
N GLN A 85 5.74 -12.15 -19.75
CA GLN A 85 7.15 -12.32 -19.42
C GLN A 85 7.86 -10.97 -19.36
N PHE A 86 8.70 -10.80 -18.34
CA PHE A 86 9.58 -9.64 -18.23
C PHE A 86 10.86 -9.89 -19.06
N THR A 87 10.92 -9.31 -20.27
CA THR A 87 11.96 -9.64 -21.28
C THR A 87 13.27 -8.87 -21.13
N ASN A 88 13.27 -7.71 -20.45
CA ASN A 88 14.49 -6.94 -20.19
C ASN A 88 15.11 -7.24 -18.81
N VAL A 89 14.68 -8.33 -18.18
CA VAL A 89 15.05 -8.68 -16.81
C VAL A 89 15.94 -9.91 -16.79
N THR A 90 17.05 -9.81 -16.08
CA THR A 90 17.93 -10.94 -15.80
C THR A 90 17.76 -11.39 -14.36
N VAL A 91 17.76 -12.70 -14.13
CA VAL A 91 17.78 -13.27 -12.78
C VAL A 91 19.20 -13.71 -12.44
N ASN A 92 19.79 -13.10 -11.41
CA ASN A 92 21.08 -13.47 -10.86
C ASN A 92 20.97 -13.68 -9.34
N GLY A 93 21.01 -14.95 -8.92
CA GLY A 93 20.81 -15.33 -7.52
C GLY A 93 19.45 -14.86 -7.00
N ALA A 94 19.46 -14.05 -5.95
CA ALA A 94 18.26 -13.51 -5.33
C ALA A 94 17.64 -12.31 -6.07
N TRP A 95 18.22 -11.86 -7.19
CA TRP A 95 17.85 -10.60 -7.81
C TRP A 95 17.32 -10.79 -9.23
N ALA A 96 16.07 -10.39 -9.47
CA ALA A 96 15.59 -10.09 -10.81
C ALA A 96 15.81 -8.60 -11.09
N PHE A 97 16.61 -8.28 -12.10
CA PHE A 97 17.17 -6.96 -12.31
C PHE A 97 17.05 -6.52 -13.78
N CYS A 98 16.60 -5.28 -14.00
CA CYS A 98 16.52 -4.67 -15.33
C CYS A 98 17.79 -3.86 -15.61
N LYS A 99 18.67 -4.37 -16.49
CA LYS A 99 19.94 -3.69 -16.82
C LYS A 99 19.75 -2.37 -17.56
N VAL A 100 18.61 -2.20 -18.22
CA VAL A 100 18.28 -0.98 -18.98
C VAL A 100 17.96 0.17 -18.02
N SER A 101 17.16 -0.07 -16.99
CA SER A 101 16.77 0.97 -16.02
C SER A 101 17.68 1.04 -14.79
N GLY A 102 18.39 -0.04 -14.46
CA GLY A 102 19.13 -0.16 -13.21
C GLY A 102 18.22 -0.50 -12.01
N GLU A 103 17.00 -0.97 -12.26
CA GLU A 103 16.01 -1.24 -11.21
C GLU A 103 16.01 -2.73 -10.81
N ILE A 104 15.90 -2.97 -9.50
CA ILE A 104 15.51 -4.29 -8.99
C ILE A 104 14.03 -4.47 -9.28
N VAL A 105 13.69 -5.45 -10.13
CA VAL A 105 12.31 -5.78 -10.48
C VAL A 105 11.70 -6.70 -9.43
N ALA A 106 12.46 -7.65 -8.91
CA ALA A 106 12.02 -8.52 -7.83
C ALA A 106 13.19 -9.02 -6.98
N TYR A 107 12.95 -9.13 -5.67
CA TYR A 107 13.77 -9.94 -4.77
C TYR A 107 13.19 -11.34 -4.67
N LEU A 108 13.98 -12.33 -5.08
CA LEU A 108 13.65 -13.75 -5.11
C LEU A 108 14.33 -14.55 -3.99
N GLY A 109 15.12 -13.87 -3.14
CA GLY A 109 15.80 -14.50 -2.02
C GLY A 109 14.86 -14.79 -0.84
N SER A 110 15.43 -15.34 0.24
CA SER A 110 14.68 -15.71 1.45
C SER A 110 15.31 -15.16 2.74
N ASP A 111 16.28 -14.25 2.61
CA ASP A 111 17.05 -13.74 3.74
C ASP A 111 16.17 -12.88 4.64
N SER A 112 16.40 -12.95 5.96
CA SER A 112 15.75 -12.06 6.91
C SER A 112 16.43 -10.68 6.99
N ASN A 113 17.69 -10.58 6.57
CA ASN A 113 18.45 -9.33 6.57
C ASN A 113 18.99 -9.14 5.15
N VAL A 114 18.41 -8.18 4.43
CA VAL A 114 18.73 -7.96 3.02
C VAL A 114 19.66 -6.77 2.88
N VAL A 115 20.77 -6.96 2.18
CA VAL A 115 21.65 -5.86 1.76
C VAL A 115 21.53 -5.72 0.26
N ILE A 116 20.93 -4.61 -0.20
CA ILE A 116 20.86 -4.33 -1.63
C ILE A 116 22.28 -3.95 -2.10
N PRO A 117 22.83 -4.64 -3.11
CA PRO A 117 24.16 -4.30 -3.62
C PRO A 117 24.13 -2.99 -4.43
N ASP A 118 25.22 -2.22 -4.42
CA ASP A 118 25.36 -1.03 -5.27
C ASP A 118 25.28 -1.34 -6.77
N LYS A 119 25.62 -2.59 -7.15
CA LYS A 119 25.63 -3.08 -8.53
C LYS A 119 25.13 -4.51 -8.63
N ILE A 120 24.40 -4.79 -9.71
CA ILE A 120 24.04 -6.14 -10.15
C ILE A 120 24.51 -6.26 -11.60
N ASP A 121 25.23 -7.34 -11.93
CA ASP A 121 25.81 -7.55 -13.26
C ASP A 121 26.62 -6.36 -13.80
N ASN A 122 27.43 -5.75 -12.92
CA ASN A 122 28.24 -4.54 -13.19
C ASN A 122 27.45 -3.26 -13.52
N VAL A 123 26.12 -3.28 -13.44
CA VAL A 123 25.26 -2.11 -13.62
C VAL A 123 24.84 -1.59 -12.25
N ALA A 124 24.85 -0.26 -12.08
CA ALA A 124 24.43 0.36 -10.83
C ALA A 124 22.95 0.07 -10.52
N VAL A 125 22.66 -0.24 -9.25
CA VAL A 125 21.29 -0.34 -8.76
C VAL A 125 20.79 1.06 -8.44
N THR A 126 19.95 1.61 -9.31
CA THR A 126 19.44 2.98 -9.24
C THR A 126 17.99 3.04 -8.74
N GLY A 127 17.28 1.93 -8.68
CA GLY A 127 15.90 1.90 -8.21
C GLY A 127 15.46 0.57 -7.63
N ILE A 128 14.42 0.65 -6.80
CA ILE A 128 13.66 -0.49 -6.31
C ILE A 128 12.30 -0.42 -7.00
N GLY A 129 12.04 -1.36 -7.90
CA GLY A 129 10.88 -1.36 -8.78
C GLY A 129 9.55 -1.63 -8.08
N ASN A 130 8.45 -1.43 -8.81
CA ASN A 130 7.10 -1.63 -8.30
C ASN A 130 6.98 -3.07 -7.77
N LYS A 131 6.46 -3.21 -6.54
CA LYS A 131 6.27 -4.51 -5.85
C LYS A 131 7.56 -5.35 -5.70
N ALA A 132 8.76 -4.79 -5.84
CA ALA A 132 10.00 -5.57 -5.86
C ALA A 132 10.20 -6.50 -4.64
N PHE A 133 9.69 -6.10 -3.47
CA PHE A 133 9.66 -6.89 -2.24
C PHE A 133 8.23 -7.19 -1.77
N TYR A 134 7.25 -7.21 -2.68
CA TYR A 134 5.84 -7.42 -2.34
C TYR A 134 5.61 -8.69 -1.52
N LYS A 135 5.00 -8.51 -0.35
CA LYS A 135 4.66 -9.54 0.64
C LYS A 135 5.85 -10.41 1.10
N HIS A 136 7.06 -9.87 1.08
CA HIS A 136 8.24 -10.56 1.62
C HIS A 136 8.24 -10.57 3.16
N ASN A 137 7.47 -11.49 3.73
CA ASN A 137 7.28 -11.60 5.17
C ASN A 137 8.52 -12.13 5.92
N ASN A 138 9.57 -12.61 5.25
CA ASN A 138 10.78 -13.05 5.94
C ASN A 138 11.70 -11.88 6.30
N ILE A 139 11.63 -10.77 5.56
CA ILE A 139 12.54 -9.63 5.69
C ILE A 139 12.23 -8.88 6.98
N LYS A 140 13.26 -8.71 7.82
CA LYS A 140 13.24 -7.93 9.05
C LYS A 140 14.00 -6.61 8.91
N THR A 141 15.10 -6.64 8.17
CA THR A 141 15.90 -5.45 7.89
C THR A 141 16.29 -5.39 6.43
N ILE A 142 16.37 -4.17 5.91
CA ILE A 142 16.90 -3.90 4.57
C ILE A 142 17.86 -2.73 4.60
N ILE A 143 19.02 -2.90 3.97
CA ILE A 143 20.00 -1.85 3.74
C ILE A 143 19.87 -1.39 2.29
N ILE A 144 19.51 -0.12 2.10
CA ILE A 144 19.40 0.53 0.79
C ILE A 144 20.70 1.33 0.53
N PRO A 145 21.45 1.05 -0.56
CA PRO A 145 22.67 1.76 -0.88
C PRO A 145 22.42 3.17 -1.44
N ASN A 146 23.44 4.02 -1.39
CA ASN A 146 23.40 5.39 -1.95
C ASN A 146 23.33 5.43 -3.50
N SER A 147 23.45 4.29 -4.17
CA SER A 147 23.21 4.17 -5.60
C SER A 147 21.72 4.32 -5.94
N VAL A 148 20.83 3.90 -5.03
CA VAL A 148 19.36 3.92 -5.24
C VAL A 148 18.83 5.35 -5.19
N LYS A 149 18.08 5.74 -6.21
CA LYS A 149 17.42 7.03 -6.38
C LYS A 149 15.92 6.96 -6.17
N ASN A 150 15.29 5.86 -6.59
CA ASN A 150 13.83 5.75 -6.55
C ASN A 150 13.40 4.46 -5.84
N ILE A 151 12.35 4.56 -5.03
CA ILE A 151 11.62 3.43 -4.48
C ILE A 151 10.22 3.54 -5.08
N GLU A 152 9.86 2.63 -5.97
CA GLU A 152 8.60 2.71 -6.72
C GLU A 152 7.40 2.25 -5.89
N ASP A 153 6.21 2.37 -6.48
CA ASP A 153 4.94 2.04 -5.85
C ASP A 153 4.93 0.63 -5.27
N SER A 154 4.34 0.48 -4.08
CA SER A 154 4.18 -0.82 -3.41
C SER A 154 5.47 -1.65 -3.24
N ALA A 155 6.67 -1.03 -3.36
CA ALA A 155 7.96 -1.74 -3.35
C ALA A 155 8.13 -2.68 -2.15
N PHE A 156 7.72 -2.29 -0.95
CA PHE A 156 7.74 -3.11 0.27
C PHE A 156 6.33 -3.44 0.79
N TYR A 157 5.32 -3.36 -0.08
CA TYR A 157 3.94 -3.60 0.32
C TYR A 157 3.81 -4.98 0.97
N GLY A 158 3.28 -5.03 2.19
CA GLY A 158 3.04 -6.26 2.91
C GLY A 158 4.30 -6.98 3.42
N CYS A 159 5.46 -6.34 3.48
CA CYS A 159 6.63 -6.86 4.20
C CYS A 159 6.36 -6.87 5.72
N ALA A 160 5.53 -7.79 6.20
CA ALA A 160 4.91 -7.71 7.53
C ALA A 160 5.91 -7.73 8.70
N ASN A 161 7.11 -8.26 8.48
CA ASN A 161 8.16 -8.38 9.50
C ASN A 161 9.26 -7.30 9.38
N LEU A 162 9.20 -6.41 8.38
CA LEU A 162 10.17 -5.32 8.25
C LEU A 162 10.06 -4.40 9.46
N ALA A 163 11.10 -4.36 10.29
CA ALA A 163 11.06 -3.71 11.60
C ALA A 163 11.48 -2.23 11.54
N SER A 164 12.41 -1.91 10.66
CA SER A 164 12.94 -0.55 10.47
C SER A 164 13.39 -0.34 9.04
N LEU A 165 13.35 0.92 8.58
CA LEU A 165 13.85 1.32 7.28
C LEU A 165 14.72 2.58 7.39
N ASN A 166 15.88 2.56 6.76
CA ASN A 166 16.72 3.76 6.61
C ASN A 166 16.69 4.25 5.16
N ILE A 167 16.30 5.51 4.97
CA ILE A 167 16.28 6.16 3.66
C ILE A 167 17.62 6.89 3.45
N PRO A 168 18.46 6.45 2.49
CA PRO A 168 19.78 7.04 2.27
C PRO A 168 19.69 8.42 1.60
N THR A 169 20.81 9.15 1.59
CA THR A 169 20.93 10.51 1.01
C THR A 169 20.38 10.64 -0.41
N SER A 170 20.49 9.56 -1.18
CA SER A 170 20.30 9.55 -2.62
C SER A 170 18.86 9.34 -3.06
N VAL A 171 17.99 8.86 -2.18
CA VAL A 171 16.59 8.57 -2.52
C VAL A 171 15.84 9.88 -2.72
N GLN A 172 15.31 10.04 -3.93
CA GLN A 172 14.62 11.22 -4.42
C GLN A 172 13.10 11.02 -4.47
N SER A 173 12.65 9.78 -4.70
CA SER A 173 11.23 9.42 -4.74
C SER A 173 10.92 8.14 -3.96
N ILE A 174 9.75 8.11 -3.34
CA ILE A 174 9.12 6.96 -2.69
C ILE A 174 7.68 6.93 -3.20
N GLY A 175 7.34 5.84 -3.88
CA GLY A 175 6.07 5.63 -4.53
C GLY A 175 4.92 5.42 -3.54
N GLU A 176 3.71 5.51 -4.09
CA GLU A 176 2.50 5.30 -3.32
C GLU A 176 2.46 3.87 -2.78
N LYS A 177 1.92 3.72 -1.56
CA LYS A 177 1.72 2.42 -0.90
C LYS A 177 3.00 1.61 -0.65
N ALA A 178 4.19 2.18 -0.91
CA ALA A 178 5.47 1.47 -0.80
C ALA A 178 5.66 0.77 0.55
N LEU A 179 5.11 1.32 1.63
CA LEU A 179 5.26 0.80 3.00
C LEU A 179 3.96 0.26 3.62
N ILE A 180 2.85 0.20 2.87
CA ILE A 180 1.58 -0.30 3.42
C ILE A 180 1.72 -1.77 3.82
N GLY A 181 1.20 -2.13 4.99
CA GLY A 181 1.21 -3.52 5.45
C GLY A 181 2.56 -3.98 6.00
N CYS A 182 3.56 -3.09 6.13
CA CYS A 182 4.74 -3.34 6.95
C CYS A 182 4.37 -3.29 8.44
N SER A 183 3.61 -4.29 8.92
CA SER A 183 2.96 -4.28 10.24
C SER A 183 3.91 -4.30 11.43
N SER A 184 5.18 -4.66 11.23
CA SER A 184 6.23 -4.61 12.25
C SER A 184 7.09 -3.34 12.18
N LEU A 185 6.83 -2.46 11.21
CA LEU A 185 7.65 -1.26 11.01
C LEU A 185 7.42 -0.30 12.18
N ALA A 186 8.44 -0.15 13.01
CA ALA A 186 8.40 0.67 14.22
C ALA A 186 9.12 2.01 14.05
N ASN A 187 10.05 2.10 13.10
CA ASN A 187 10.86 3.29 12.88
C ASN A 187 11.29 3.45 11.42
N ILE A 188 11.20 4.68 10.91
CA ILE A 188 11.80 5.09 9.64
C ILE A 188 12.82 6.19 9.93
N SER A 189 14.09 5.96 9.62
CA SER A 189 15.13 6.98 9.65
C SER A 189 15.40 7.51 8.24
N VAL A 190 15.85 8.76 8.14
CA VAL A 190 16.26 9.38 6.89
C VAL A 190 17.61 10.03 7.15
N ASP A 191 18.58 9.84 6.24
CA ASP A 191 19.86 10.53 6.32
C ASP A 191 19.67 12.05 6.29
N ASP A 192 20.38 12.79 7.14
CA ASP A 192 20.24 14.24 7.29
C ASP A 192 20.49 15.00 5.97
N ASN A 193 21.35 14.45 5.11
CA ASN A 193 21.67 15.03 3.80
C ASN A 193 20.68 14.65 2.70
N ASN A 194 19.66 13.83 2.99
CA ASN A 194 18.60 13.56 2.02
C ASN A 194 17.85 14.86 1.70
N ILE A 195 17.66 15.14 0.41
CA ILE A 195 17.06 16.39 -0.08
C ILE A 195 15.53 16.31 -0.26
N SER A 196 14.96 15.11 -0.31
CA SER A 196 13.54 14.88 -0.60
C SER A 196 12.70 14.58 0.64
N TYR A 197 13.30 13.99 1.67
CA TYR A 197 12.62 13.46 2.83
C TYR A 197 13.30 13.86 4.14
N LYS A 198 12.55 13.75 5.24
CA LYS A 198 13.09 13.78 6.59
C LYS A 198 12.31 12.81 7.48
N SER A 199 12.96 12.39 8.56
CA SER A 199 12.26 11.70 9.66
C SER A 199 12.05 12.67 10.81
N VAL A 200 10.86 12.66 11.40
CA VAL A 200 10.56 13.37 12.65
C VAL A 200 10.01 12.33 13.61
N ASP A 201 10.77 12.02 14.67
CA ASP A 201 10.39 10.99 15.66
C ASP A 201 10.05 9.62 15.04
N GLY A 202 10.85 9.20 14.06
CA GLY A 202 10.69 7.93 13.35
C GLY A 202 9.57 7.91 12.30
N VAL A 203 8.87 9.02 12.09
CA VAL A 203 7.79 9.19 11.09
C VAL A 203 8.34 9.85 9.83
N LEU A 204 7.94 9.36 8.67
CA LEU A 204 8.43 9.83 7.37
C LEU A 204 7.64 11.03 6.85
N TYR A 205 8.37 12.09 6.51
CA TYR A 205 7.84 13.33 5.94
C TYR A 205 8.54 13.70 4.64
N SER A 206 7.90 14.54 3.82
CA SER A 206 8.60 15.34 2.83
C SER A 206 9.66 16.24 3.50
N LYS A 207 10.74 16.60 2.79
CA LYS A 207 11.85 17.40 3.37
C LYS A 207 11.36 18.71 3.99
N ASN A 208 10.47 19.41 3.31
CA ASN A 208 9.87 20.66 3.81
C ASN A 208 8.92 20.42 5.01
N GLY A 209 8.50 19.18 5.29
CA GLY A 209 7.61 18.81 6.38
C GLY A 209 6.13 19.09 6.13
N THR A 210 5.73 19.46 4.91
CA THR A 210 4.33 19.76 4.62
C THR A 210 3.47 18.51 4.44
N ASN A 211 4.09 17.36 4.18
CA ASN A 211 3.38 16.10 3.91
C ASN A 211 3.89 15.01 4.85
N ILE A 212 2.99 14.38 5.59
CA ILE A 212 3.27 13.10 6.22
C ILE A 212 3.03 11.98 5.21
N LEU A 213 4.02 11.10 5.06
CA LEU A 213 4.03 10.05 4.04
C LEU A 213 3.80 8.67 4.65
N CYS A 214 4.39 8.41 5.82
CA CYS A 214 4.19 7.16 6.53
C CYS A 214 4.46 7.31 8.03
N TYR A 215 3.47 6.96 8.82
CA TYR A 215 3.58 6.64 10.23
C TYR A 215 3.84 5.14 10.39
N PRO A 216 4.91 4.70 11.08
CA PRO A 216 5.20 3.28 11.25
C PRO A 216 4.09 2.55 12.01
N ALA A 217 3.49 1.52 11.41
CA ALA A 217 2.32 0.83 11.96
C ALA A 217 2.57 0.14 13.32
N ALA A 218 3.82 -0.21 13.63
CA ALA A 218 4.24 -0.81 14.90
C ALA A 218 4.81 0.21 15.90
N LYS A 219 4.80 1.51 15.59
CA LYS A 219 5.22 2.53 16.57
C LYS A 219 4.37 2.38 17.84
N VAL A 220 5.04 2.42 18.99
CA VAL A 220 4.45 2.07 20.29
C VAL A 220 3.60 3.19 20.88
N ASP A 221 3.77 4.40 20.37
CA ASP A 221 3.05 5.58 20.83
C ASP A 221 1.56 5.45 20.53
N LYS A 222 0.76 5.60 21.59
CA LYS A 222 -0.71 5.56 21.52
C LYS A 222 -1.33 6.87 21.04
N ASN A 223 -0.59 7.96 21.17
CA ASN A 223 -1.05 9.30 20.85
C ASN A 223 -0.04 9.96 19.93
N TYR A 224 -0.52 10.70 18.93
CA TYR A 224 0.33 11.44 18.02
C TYR A 224 -0.20 12.85 17.78
N THR A 225 0.66 13.85 17.91
CA THR A 225 0.36 15.23 17.51
C THR A 225 1.09 15.51 16.21
N ILE A 226 0.34 15.75 15.15
CA ILE A 226 0.93 16.13 13.86
C ILE A 226 1.55 17.53 14.01
N PRO A 227 2.83 17.74 13.61
CA PRO A 227 3.48 19.04 13.72
C PRO A 227 2.75 20.15 12.96
N SER A 228 2.78 21.37 13.50
CA SER A 228 2.28 22.54 12.78
C SER A 228 3.06 22.77 11.48
N GLY A 229 2.35 23.22 10.44
CA GLY A 229 2.91 23.39 9.10
C GLY A 229 2.75 22.18 8.19
N VAL A 230 2.30 21.03 8.71
CA VAL A 230 1.79 19.94 7.88
C VAL A 230 0.50 20.40 7.20
N ILE A 231 0.45 20.22 5.88
CA ILE A 231 -0.66 20.61 5.01
C ILE A 231 -1.43 19.37 4.54
N ILE A 232 -0.73 18.25 4.29
CA ILE A 232 -1.30 17.03 3.71
C ILE A 232 -1.00 15.82 4.60
N ILE A 233 -2.05 15.09 4.95
CA ILE A 233 -1.94 13.71 5.44
C ILE A 233 -2.03 12.78 4.23
N GLY A 234 -0.88 12.23 3.81
CA GLY A 234 -0.74 11.55 2.54
C GLY A 234 -1.45 10.19 2.44
N ASN A 235 -1.48 9.68 1.21
CA ASN A 235 -2.08 8.40 0.86
C ASN A 235 -1.64 7.29 1.82
N SER A 236 -2.60 6.72 2.55
CA SER A 236 -2.38 5.63 3.51
C SER A 236 -1.32 5.91 4.59
N ALA A 237 -1.04 7.18 4.91
CA ALA A 237 0.05 7.56 5.82
C ALA A 237 -0.04 6.87 7.19
N PHE A 238 -1.24 6.65 7.72
CA PHE A 238 -1.51 5.95 8.98
C PHE A 238 -2.21 4.60 8.77
N SER A 239 -2.22 4.03 7.57
CA SER A 239 -2.93 2.77 7.30
C SER A 239 -2.45 1.65 8.24
N LYS A 240 -3.42 0.98 8.88
CA LYS A 240 -3.25 -0.12 9.84
C LYS A 240 -2.42 0.23 11.08
N CYS A 241 -2.38 1.49 11.49
CA CYS A 241 -1.79 1.92 12.77
C CYS A 241 -2.69 1.50 13.94
N THR A 242 -2.69 0.21 14.26
CA THR A 242 -3.61 -0.39 15.26
C THR A 242 -3.28 -0.03 16.71
N ASN A 243 -2.06 0.42 16.99
CA ASN A 243 -1.66 0.90 18.32
C ASN A 243 -2.09 2.36 18.60
N LEU A 244 -2.36 3.14 17.56
CA LEU A 244 -2.69 4.56 17.68
C LEU A 244 -4.13 4.72 18.16
N THR A 245 -4.32 5.29 19.35
CA THR A 245 -5.63 5.50 19.98
C THR A 245 -6.17 6.91 19.83
N SER A 246 -5.29 7.90 19.71
CA SER A 246 -5.68 9.30 19.45
C SER A 246 -4.70 9.99 18.51
N ILE A 247 -5.20 10.96 17.75
CA ILE A 247 -4.39 11.82 16.90
C ILE A 247 -4.90 13.27 16.95
N GLU A 248 -3.97 14.20 17.11
CA GLU A 248 -4.24 15.63 17.02
C GLU A 248 -3.81 16.16 15.65
N ILE A 249 -4.79 16.70 14.90
CA ILE A 249 -4.60 17.25 13.56
C ILE A 249 -4.59 18.79 13.68
N PRO A 250 -3.50 19.48 13.32
CA PRO A 250 -3.41 20.93 13.44
C PRO A 250 -4.21 21.65 12.33
N ASP A 251 -4.61 22.89 12.59
CA ASP A 251 -5.35 23.75 11.64
C ASP A 251 -4.60 24.08 10.33
N SER A 252 -3.31 23.75 10.26
CA SER A 252 -2.54 23.87 9.01
C SER A 252 -2.95 22.80 7.99
N VAL A 253 -3.50 21.67 8.41
CA VAL A 253 -3.90 20.58 7.51
C VAL A 253 -5.09 21.01 6.66
N LYS A 254 -4.96 20.78 5.35
CA LYS A 254 -5.97 21.07 4.32
C LYS A 254 -6.53 19.80 3.67
N THR A 255 -5.71 18.75 3.58
CA THR A 255 -6.06 17.52 2.87
C THR A 255 -5.77 16.28 3.69
N ILE A 256 -6.75 15.36 3.72
CA ILE A 256 -6.62 13.99 4.22
C ILE A 256 -6.84 13.06 3.02
N ASP A 257 -5.77 12.40 2.56
CA ASP A 257 -5.76 11.65 1.32
C ASP A 257 -6.35 10.23 1.42
N TYR A 258 -6.34 9.53 0.29
CA TYR A 258 -6.95 8.22 0.11
C TYR A 258 -6.44 7.24 1.18
N ARG A 259 -7.38 6.64 1.91
CA ARG A 259 -7.11 5.64 2.95
C ARG A 259 -6.13 6.09 4.05
N ALA A 260 -5.96 7.40 4.26
CA ALA A 260 -5.00 7.95 5.21
C ALA A 260 -4.98 7.24 6.57
N PHE A 261 -6.15 6.86 7.11
CA PHE A 261 -6.33 6.15 8.39
C PHE A 261 -7.04 4.79 8.21
N GLU A 262 -6.93 4.16 7.04
CA GLU A 262 -7.54 2.84 6.80
C GLU A 262 -7.14 1.85 7.90
N GLY A 263 -8.12 1.20 8.53
CA GLY A 263 -7.87 0.10 9.46
C GLY A 263 -7.14 0.53 10.74
N CYS A 264 -7.18 1.80 11.12
CA CYS A 264 -6.74 2.28 12.45
C CYS A 264 -7.71 1.78 13.53
N THR A 265 -7.69 0.48 13.81
CA THR A 265 -8.62 -0.16 14.76
C THR A 265 -8.34 0.20 16.21
N GLY A 266 -7.23 0.86 16.53
CA GLY A 266 -6.97 1.44 17.86
C GLY A 266 -7.66 2.79 18.08
N LEU A 267 -7.96 3.53 17.00
CA LEU A 267 -8.39 4.93 17.07
C LEU A 267 -9.81 5.04 17.61
N THR A 268 -9.99 5.74 18.74
CA THR A 268 -11.29 5.84 19.43
C THR A 268 -12.02 7.15 19.15
N GLU A 269 -11.29 8.22 18.88
CA GLU A 269 -11.81 9.53 18.51
C GLU A 269 -10.93 10.20 17.45
N ILE A 270 -11.54 11.04 16.62
CA ILE A 270 -10.80 11.93 15.73
C ILE A 270 -11.51 13.28 15.62
N LYS A 271 -10.74 14.35 15.81
CA LYS A 271 -11.19 15.73 15.60
C LYS A 271 -10.55 16.24 14.32
N ILE A 272 -11.37 16.39 13.28
CA ILE A 272 -10.95 16.91 11.99
C ILE A 272 -11.18 18.43 12.01
N PRO A 273 -10.13 19.27 11.91
CA PRO A 273 -10.30 20.71 12.01
C PRO A 273 -11.09 21.27 10.81
N ASP A 274 -11.81 22.37 11.02
CA ASP A 274 -12.56 23.05 9.96
C ASP A 274 -11.68 23.62 8.84
N SER A 275 -10.36 23.66 9.07
CA SER A 275 -9.35 23.99 8.07
C SER A 275 -9.24 22.95 6.94
N VAL A 276 -9.69 21.72 7.16
CA VAL A 276 -9.64 20.63 6.19
C VAL A 276 -10.71 20.84 5.13
N THR A 277 -10.25 21.04 3.89
CA THR A 277 -11.09 21.31 2.72
C THR A 277 -11.25 20.11 1.80
N SER A 278 -10.46 19.04 2.02
CA SER A 278 -10.54 17.81 1.23
C SER A 278 -10.32 16.57 2.11
N ILE A 279 -11.24 15.61 2.04
CA ILE A 279 -11.11 14.27 2.63
C ILE A 279 -11.41 13.27 1.53
N VAL A 280 -10.39 12.53 1.10
CA VAL A 280 -10.47 11.64 -0.06
C VAL A 280 -11.06 10.28 0.34
N ASN A 281 -11.56 9.54 -0.66
CA ASN A 281 -12.28 8.28 -0.52
C ASN A 281 -11.62 7.33 0.49
N SER A 282 -12.45 6.68 1.31
CA SER A 282 -12.02 5.66 2.28
C SER A 282 -11.01 6.15 3.34
N ALA A 283 -10.85 7.46 3.57
CA ALA A 283 -9.87 7.99 4.52
C ALA A 283 -9.90 7.34 5.92
N PHE A 284 -11.07 6.98 6.45
CA PHE A 284 -11.24 6.33 7.76
C PHE A 284 -11.88 4.94 7.68
N ILE A 285 -11.78 4.26 6.52
CA ILE A 285 -12.39 2.95 6.32
C ILE A 285 -11.86 1.95 7.37
N GLY A 286 -12.74 1.21 8.01
CA GLY A 286 -12.38 0.16 8.96
C GLY A 286 -11.81 0.65 10.29
N CYS A 287 -11.94 1.93 10.64
CA CYS A 287 -11.66 2.43 12.00
C CYS A 287 -12.74 1.93 12.98
N SER A 288 -12.75 0.62 13.26
CA SER A 288 -13.87 -0.07 13.89
C SER A 288 -14.15 0.36 15.34
N ASN A 289 -13.13 0.87 16.06
CA ASN A 289 -13.25 1.40 17.41
C ASN A 289 -13.55 2.90 17.48
N LEU A 290 -13.67 3.58 16.33
CA LEU A 290 -13.97 5.01 16.29
C LEU A 290 -15.39 5.25 16.80
N THR A 291 -15.51 5.93 17.94
CA THR A 291 -16.79 6.24 18.58
C THR A 291 -17.30 7.63 18.22
N SER A 292 -16.40 8.56 17.91
CA SER A 292 -16.71 9.95 17.61
C SER A 292 -15.81 10.49 16.48
N ALA A 293 -16.43 11.16 15.53
CA ALA A 293 -15.80 11.87 14.42
C ALA A 293 -16.69 13.03 13.97
N ASN A 294 -16.09 14.08 13.42
CA ASN A 294 -16.83 15.20 12.83
C ASN A 294 -16.54 15.32 11.33
N ILE A 295 -17.50 15.92 10.60
CA ILE A 295 -17.29 16.39 9.23
C ILE A 295 -17.01 17.89 9.32
N PRO A 296 -15.88 18.39 8.76
CA PRO A 296 -15.58 19.82 8.71
C PRO A 296 -16.71 20.63 8.07
N SER A 297 -17.02 21.80 8.62
CA SER A 297 -18.17 22.60 8.17
C SER A 297 -18.01 23.19 6.75
N GLY A 298 -16.79 23.18 6.21
CA GLY A 298 -16.47 23.67 4.87
C GLY A 298 -16.66 22.65 3.74
N LEU A 299 -16.88 21.36 4.03
CA LEU A 299 -16.98 20.34 3.00
C LEU A 299 -18.31 20.39 2.25
N THR A 300 -18.25 20.25 0.93
CA THR A 300 -19.41 20.22 0.03
C THR A 300 -19.78 18.81 -0.43
N SER A 301 -18.84 17.87 -0.36
CA SER A 301 -19.04 16.44 -0.61
C SER A 301 -18.51 15.58 0.53
N ILE A 302 -19.13 14.41 0.74
CA ILE A 302 -18.60 13.32 1.54
C ILE A 302 -18.27 12.20 0.57
N GLU A 303 -16.99 11.89 0.39
CA GLU A 303 -16.53 10.92 -0.60
C GLU A 303 -16.93 9.47 -0.30
N PRO A 304 -16.88 8.56 -1.30
CA PRO A 304 -17.21 7.16 -1.12
C PRO A 304 -16.42 6.49 0.01
N SER A 305 -17.16 5.72 0.83
CA SER A 305 -16.63 4.87 1.90
C SER A 305 -15.76 5.55 2.98
N ILE A 306 -15.78 6.89 3.12
CA ILE A 306 -14.92 7.61 4.10
C ILE A 306 -14.96 6.97 5.49
N PHE A 307 -16.13 6.67 6.05
CA PHE A 307 -16.30 6.04 7.37
C PHE A 307 -16.84 4.61 7.28
N ALA A 308 -16.74 3.94 6.12
CA ALA A 308 -17.22 2.57 5.99
C ALA A 308 -16.51 1.65 7.00
N GLY A 309 -17.25 0.79 7.71
CA GLY A 309 -16.70 -0.11 8.72
C GLY A 309 -16.41 0.53 10.08
N CYS A 310 -16.76 1.80 10.33
CA CYS A 310 -16.70 2.42 11.65
C CYS A 310 -17.86 1.92 12.54
N THR A 311 -17.80 0.65 12.95
CA THR A 311 -18.92 -0.07 13.58
C THR A 311 -19.34 0.45 14.96
N ASN A 312 -18.42 1.12 15.68
CA ASN A 312 -18.67 1.67 17.01
C ASN A 312 -19.03 3.16 17.03
N LEU A 313 -19.14 3.80 15.85
CA LEU A 313 -19.47 5.21 15.75
C LEU A 313 -20.90 5.44 16.29
N THR A 314 -21.05 6.29 17.31
CA THR A 314 -22.34 6.45 18.01
C THR A 314 -23.20 7.56 17.43
N SER A 315 -22.57 8.66 17.02
CA SER A 315 -23.26 9.83 16.50
C SER A 315 -22.39 10.59 15.50
N MET A 316 -23.05 11.24 14.55
CA MET A 316 -22.38 12.13 13.60
C MET A 316 -23.32 13.27 13.19
N THR A 317 -22.80 14.49 13.14
CA THR A 317 -23.50 15.65 12.59
C THR A 317 -23.08 15.84 11.16
N ILE A 318 -24.04 15.99 10.25
CA ILE A 318 -23.77 16.31 8.83
C ILE A 318 -24.00 17.81 8.61
N PRO A 319 -22.96 18.57 8.22
CA PRO A 319 -23.07 19.99 7.96
C PRO A 319 -24.03 20.31 6.79
N ASN A 320 -24.68 21.47 6.84
CA ASN A 320 -25.57 21.94 5.76
C ASN A 320 -24.84 22.28 4.46
N SER A 321 -23.52 22.44 4.50
CA SER A 321 -22.68 22.66 3.32
C SER A 321 -22.63 21.44 2.39
N VAL A 322 -22.90 20.24 2.92
CA VAL A 322 -22.82 18.99 2.16
C VAL A 322 -23.98 18.91 1.16
N THR A 323 -23.64 18.69 -0.11
CA THR A 323 -24.61 18.55 -1.21
C THR A 323 -24.54 17.18 -1.87
N GLN A 324 -23.46 16.43 -1.63
CA GLN A 324 -23.23 15.10 -2.20
C GLN A 324 -22.68 14.15 -1.15
N ILE A 325 -23.21 12.92 -1.12
CA ILE A 325 -22.74 11.83 -0.26
C ILE A 325 -22.48 10.61 -1.14
N GLY A 326 -21.22 10.17 -1.16
CA GLY A 326 -20.74 9.06 -1.96
C GLY A 326 -21.29 7.71 -1.50
N MET A 327 -21.19 6.73 -2.40
CA MET A 327 -21.65 5.37 -2.15
C MET A 327 -20.97 4.80 -0.90
N SER A 328 -21.77 4.19 -0.01
CA SER A 328 -21.30 3.53 1.21
C SER A 328 -20.45 4.42 2.13
N ALA A 329 -20.56 5.75 2.06
CA ALA A 329 -19.80 6.68 2.93
C ALA A 329 -19.84 6.29 4.41
N PHE A 330 -20.98 5.73 4.86
CA PHE A 330 -21.22 5.22 6.20
C PHE A 330 -21.58 3.72 6.23
N GLY A 331 -21.13 2.95 5.25
CA GLY A 331 -21.44 1.53 5.14
C GLY A 331 -20.97 0.77 6.39
N GLY A 332 -21.86 0.06 7.07
CA GLY A 332 -21.50 -0.67 8.31
C GLY A 332 -21.60 0.15 9.61
N CYS A 333 -21.85 1.47 9.54
CA CYS A 333 -22.13 2.33 10.69
C CYS A 333 -23.56 2.12 11.23
N LYS A 334 -23.90 0.87 11.58
CA LYS A 334 -25.29 0.45 11.89
C LYS A 334 -25.85 1.06 13.17
N ASN A 335 -24.97 1.47 14.10
CA ASN A 335 -25.36 2.01 15.40
C ASN A 335 -25.40 3.54 15.46
N THR A 336 -24.85 4.21 14.44
CA THR A 336 -24.69 5.67 14.41
C THR A 336 -26.00 6.41 14.24
N ASN A 337 -26.26 7.41 15.09
CA ASN A 337 -27.32 8.39 14.88
C ASN A 337 -26.77 9.60 14.11
N PHE A 338 -27.42 9.97 13.01
CA PHE A 338 -27.05 11.08 12.15
C PHE A 338 -27.92 12.29 12.43
N TYR A 339 -27.32 13.42 12.78
CA TYR A 339 -28.01 14.67 13.05
C TYR A 339 -27.88 15.62 11.86
N VAL A 340 -29.01 16.14 11.39
CA VAL A 340 -29.11 17.04 10.23
C VAL A 340 -30.07 18.19 10.51
N LYS A 341 -29.91 19.33 9.82
CA LYS A 341 -30.78 20.50 9.99
C LYS A 341 -31.89 20.65 8.94
N SER A 342 -31.98 19.74 7.97
CA SER A 342 -33.00 19.85 6.92
C SER A 342 -33.50 18.48 6.43
N GLU A 343 -34.75 18.46 5.98
CA GLU A 343 -35.33 17.26 5.36
C GLU A 343 -34.61 16.91 4.05
N ALA A 344 -34.11 17.91 3.32
CA ALA A 344 -33.30 17.70 2.12
C ALA A 344 -32.03 16.89 2.42
N MET A 345 -31.30 17.24 3.50
CA MET A 345 -30.12 16.49 3.94
C MET A 345 -30.50 15.07 4.39
N LYS A 346 -31.62 14.91 5.09
CA LYS A 346 -32.14 13.57 5.45
C LYS A 346 -32.40 12.71 4.21
N GLN A 347 -32.98 13.27 3.14
CA GLN A 347 -33.16 12.51 1.90
C GLN A 347 -31.83 12.16 1.23
N LEU A 348 -30.83 13.05 1.28
CA LEU A 348 -29.49 12.78 0.75
C LEU A 348 -28.82 11.60 1.49
N LEU A 349 -28.89 11.57 2.82
CA LEU A 349 -28.40 10.45 3.63
C LEU A 349 -29.12 9.14 3.30
N ARG A 350 -30.45 9.15 3.15
CA ARG A 350 -31.22 7.95 2.77
C ARG A 350 -30.75 7.38 1.44
N ARG A 351 -30.52 8.25 0.44
CA ARG A 351 -30.00 7.83 -0.89
C ARG A 351 -28.60 7.23 -0.82
N SER A 352 -27.78 7.64 0.15
CA SER A 352 -26.47 7.05 0.40
C SER A 352 -26.50 5.68 1.11
N GLY A 353 -27.69 5.21 1.52
CA GLY A 353 -27.88 3.91 2.18
C GLY A 353 -28.02 3.98 3.70
N VAL A 354 -28.10 5.16 4.30
CA VAL A 354 -28.32 5.32 5.75
C VAL A 354 -29.77 4.97 6.12
N ASN A 355 -29.94 4.17 7.17
CA ASN A 355 -31.26 3.80 7.68
C ASN A 355 -32.00 5.05 8.21
N GLN A 356 -33.23 5.29 7.74
CA GLN A 356 -34.02 6.46 8.13
C GLN A 356 -34.26 6.56 9.65
N ASN A 357 -34.36 5.44 10.37
CA ASN A 357 -34.56 5.42 11.82
C ASN A 357 -33.34 5.90 12.60
N LYS A 358 -32.21 6.06 11.91
CA LYS A 358 -30.96 6.59 12.44
C LYS A 358 -30.76 8.06 12.12
N ILE A 359 -31.67 8.71 11.38
CA ILE A 359 -31.53 10.12 11.00
C ILE A 359 -32.48 10.97 11.86
N VAL A 360 -31.89 11.89 12.61
CA VAL A 360 -32.59 12.87 13.45
C VAL A 360 -32.50 14.24 12.78
N VAL A 361 -33.65 14.83 12.47
CA VAL A 361 -33.73 16.22 11.99
C VAL A 361 -33.95 17.11 13.21
N SER A 362 -32.96 17.91 13.55
CA SER A 362 -33.03 18.90 14.63
C SER A 362 -32.92 20.29 14.01
N VAL A 363 -34.00 21.07 14.13
CA VAL A 363 -34.16 22.41 13.53
C VAL A 363 -33.39 23.45 14.32
#